data_AF-A0A0J9XXU8-F1
#
_entry.id   AF-A0A0J9XXU8-F1
#
_cell.length_a   1.000
_cell.length_b   1.000
_cell.length_c   1.000
_cell.angle_alpha   90.00
_cell.angle_beta   90.00
_cell.angle_gamma   90.00
#
_symmetry.space_group_name_H-M   'P 1'
#
loop_
_entity.id
_entity.type
_entity.pdbx_description
1 polymer ?
#
loop_
_entity_poly.entity_id
_entity_poly.type
_entity_poly.pdbx_seq_one_letter_code
_entity_poly.pdbx_strand_id
1 'polypeptide(L)'
;MRSSGVNFLRRVINSPYHPFYVKVKPDVWQKREQLRRFVAWQYGFQRTTVRRGLRKLNKLYTYLNMQREDAPKLEKFYAEERIKAALAEYHFDYAPFRNMLAKAHVLLDNVVISQLAVYEPESFKSLVMLTKQMAVEDGRPVVTDEEQMNVHTDQSLFGTPFEHSKVFPRGAAENHQKPPRPLKITEY
;
A
#
# COMPACT_ATOMS: atom_id res chain seq x y z
N MET A 1 -7.31 10.79 42.61
CA MET A 1 -8.24 11.81 42.08
C MET A 1 -9.60 11.63 42.74
N ARG A 2 -10.05 12.60 43.56
CA ARG A 2 -11.41 12.60 44.14
C ARG A 2 -12.42 12.83 43.02
N SER A 3 -13.21 11.82 42.68
CA SER A 3 -14.23 11.92 41.64
C SER A 3 -15.41 12.77 42.12
N SER A 4 -15.55 13.97 41.57
CA SER A 4 -16.74 14.81 41.72
C SER A 4 -17.96 14.15 41.07
N GLY A 5 -19.11 14.19 41.74
CA GLY A 5 -20.32 13.43 41.41
C GLY A 5 -21.01 13.81 40.09
N VAL A 6 -20.53 14.83 39.38
CA VAL A 6 -21.17 15.41 38.19
C VAL A 6 -20.57 14.89 36.88
N ASN A 7 -19.34 14.37 36.90
CA ASN A 7 -18.58 14.03 35.69
C ASN A 7 -18.96 12.70 35.01
N PHE A 8 -19.98 11.98 35.48
CA PHE A 8 -20.46 10.71 34.91
C PHE A 8 -21.79 10.82 34.14
N LEU A 9 -22.25 12.02 33.80
CA LEU A 9 -23.53 12.23 33.09
C LEU A 9 -23.50 11.89 31.59
N ARG A 10 -22.36 11.54 30.99
CA ARG A 10 -22.36 10.84 29.68
C ARG A 10 -22.65 9.35 29.89
N ARG A 11 -23.94 9.08 30.13
CA ARG A 11 -24.51 7.75 30.32
C ARG A 11 -24.41 6.94 29.02
N VAL A 12 -23.80 5.78 29.23
CA VAL A 12 -23.54 4.66 28.34
C VAL A 12 -24.60 4.39 27.26
N ILE A 13 -24.16 4.28 26.01
CA ILE A 13 -24.93 3.59 24.96
C ILE A 13 -25.01 2.10 25.37
N ASN A 14 -26.19 1.64 25.80
CA ASN A 14 -26.53 0.24 26.15
C ASN A 14 -25.93 -0.34 27.46
N SER A 15 -25.72 0.46 28.52
CA SER A 15 -25.38 -0.12 29.85
C SER A 15 -26.62 -0.74 30.49
N PRO A 16 -26.56 -2.01 30.95
CA PRO A 16 -27.64 -2.58 31.75
C PRO A 16 -27.71 -2.02 33.18
N TYR A 17 -26.71 -1.23 33.62
CA TYR A 17 -26.65 -0.70 34.97
C TYR A 17 -27.49 0.56 35.12
N HIS A 18 -28.39 0.54 36.12
CA HIS A 18 -29.12 1.74 36.50
C HIS A 18 -28.12 2.79 36.99
N PRO A 19 -28.12 3.98 36.38
CA PRO A 19 -27.02 4.92 36.50
C PRO A 19 -26.95 5.65 37.86
N PHE A 20 -27.90 5.38 38.76
CA PHE A 20 -27.91 5.89 40.14
C PHE A 20 -27.78 4.78 41.21
N TYR A 21 -28.03 3.51 40.87
CA TYR A 21 -28.04 2.42 41.87
C TYR A 21 -26.78 1.56 41.86
N VAL A 22 -25.94 1.66 40.82
CA VAL A 22 -24.75 0.81 40.66
C VAL A 22 -23.48 1.66 40.77
N LYS A 23 -22.79 1.56 41.92
CA LYS A 23 -21.42 2.07 42.07
C LYS A 23 -20.48 1.21 41.23
N VAL A 24 -20.09 1.71 40.06
CA VAL A 24 -19.15 1.01 39.18
C VAL A 24 -17.73 1.04 39.77
N LYS A 25 -16.98 -0.06 39.59
CA LYS A 25 -15.54 -0.06 39.92
C LYS A 25 -14.82 0.85 38.91
N PRO A 26 -14.14 1.93 39.33
CA PRO A 26 -13.59 2.93 38.42
C PRO A 26 -12.62 2.31 37.39
N ASP A 27 -11.76 1.38 37.83
CA ASP A 27 -10.75 0.73 36.98
C ASP A 27 -11.36 -0.16 35.89
N VAL A 28 -12.49 -0.81 36.19
CA VAL A 28 -13.16 -1.75 35.27
C VAL A 28 -14.08 -1.01 34.33
N TRP A 29 -14.77 0.03 34.82
CA TRP A 29 -15.73 0.77 34.04
C TRP A 29 -15.09 1.52 32.88
N GLN A 30 -13.96 2.22 33.12
CA GLN A 30 -13.27 2.97 32.06
C GLN A 30 -12.85 2.07 30.89
N LYS A 31 -12.27 0.89 31.18
CA LYS A 31 -11.87 -0.08 30.15
C LYS A 31 -13.07 -0.63 29.36
N ARG A 32 -14.19 -0.90 30.04
CA ARG A 32 -15.42 -1.38 29.39
C ARG A 32 -16.09 -0.31 28.55
N GLU A 33 -16.09 0.94 29.02
CA GLU A 33 -16.61 2.09 28.29
C GLU A 33 -15.79 2.36 27.02
N GLN A 34 -14.45 2.32 27.11
CA GLN A 34 -13.58 2.38 25.94
C GLN A 34 -13.92 1.29 24.92
N LEU A 35 -14.03 0.03 25.37
CA LEU A 35 -14.45 -1.08 24.51
C LEU A 35 -15.81 -0.80 23.85
N ARG A 36 -16.82 -0.39 24.63
CA ARG A 36 -18.18 -0.12 24.15
C ARG A 36 -18.21 0.95 23.07
N ARG A 37 -17.38 1.99 23.19
CA ARG A 37 -17.22 3.02 22.15
C ARG A 37 -16.67 2.44 20.85
N PHE A 38 -15.64 1.59 20.93
CA PHE A 38 -15.07 0.93 19.75
C PHE A 38 -16.03 -0.05 19.07
N VAL A 39 -16.84 -0.80 19.83
CA VAL A 39 -17.78 -1.79 19.29
C VAL A 39 -19.21 -1.26 19.11
N ALA A 40 -19.44 0.05 19.27
CA ALA A 40 -20.77 0.64 19.24
C ALA A 40 -21.54 0.39 17.93
N TRP A 41 -20.80 0.31 16.81
CA TRP A 41 -21.32 0.03 15.47
C TRP A 41 -21.55 -1.47 15.19
N GLN A 42 -21.17 -2.37 16.11
CA GLN A 42 -21.38 -3.80 15.95
C GLN A 42 -22.81 -4.22 16.26
N TYR A 43 -23.21 -5.37 15.72
CA TYR A 43 -24.53 -5.93 15.93
C TYR A 43 -24.59 -6.93 17.10
N GLY A 44 -25.78 -7.02 17.71
CA GLY A 44 -26.12 -8.07 18.69
C GLY A 44 -25.17 -8.14 19.89
N PHE A 45 -24.78 -9.36 20.28
CA PHE A 45 -23.96 -9.59 21.48
C PHE A 45 -22.57 -8.96 21.43
N GLN A 46 -22.05 -8.59 20.25
CA GLN A 46 -20.73 -7.96 20.12
C GLN A 46 -20.73 -6.56 20.73
N ARG A 47 -21.86 -5.84 20.64
CA ARG A 47 -22.03 -4.50 21.24
C ARG A 47 -22.34 -4.57 22.75
N THR A 48 -23.04 -5.61 23.18
CA THR A 48 -23.60 -5.69 24.54
C THR A 48 -22.67 -6.44 25.52
N THR A 49 -22.04 -7.53 25.08
CA THR A 49 -21.28 -8.43 25.96
C THR A 49 -19.78 -8.17 25.87
N VAL A 50 -19.15 -7.88 27.01
CA VAL A 50 -17.70 -7.57 27.10
C VAL A 50 -16.83 -8.64 26.44
N ARG A 51 -17.07 -9.94 26.76
CA ARG A 51 -16.30 -11.07 26.21
C ARG A 51 -16.38 -11.15 24.67
N ARG A 52 -17.57 -10.93 24.09
CA ARG A 52 -17.77 -10.98 22.64
C ARG A 52 -17.20 -9.73 21.96
N GLY A 53 -17.37 -8.56 22.57
CA GLY A 53 -16.76 -7.31 22.11
C GLY A 53 -15.23 -7.38 22.02
N LEU A 54 -14.56 -7.88 23.07
CA LEU A 54 -13.10 -8.06 23.08
C LEU A 54 -12.62 -9.03 21.97
N ARG A 55 -13.29 -10.18 21.83
CA ARG A 55 -12.97 -11.14 20.75
C ARG A 55 -13.12 -10.51 19.37
N LYS A 56 -14.18 -9.73 19.15
CA LYS A 56 -14.42 -9.01 17.90
C LYS A 56 -13.36 -7.95 17.66
N LEU A 57 -12.99 -7.17 18.67
CA LEU A 57 -11.96 -6.14 18.58
C LEU A 57 -10.59 -6.71 18.20
N ASN A 58 -10.17 -7.81 18.84
CA ASN A 58 -8.92 -8.48 18.49
C ASN A 58 -8.92 -8.92 17.01
N LYS A 59 -10.01 -9.55 16.55
CA LYS A 59 -10.16 -9.97 15.15
C LYS A 59 -10.11 -8.77 14.18
N LEU A 60 -10.73 -7.65 14.54
CA LEU A 60 -10.67 -6.41 13.74
C LEU A 60 -9.24 -5.87 13.67
N TYR A 61 -8.51 -5.84 14.78
CA TYR A 61 -7.12 -5.36 14.77
C TYR A 61 -6.19 -6.24 13.92
N THR A 62 -6.37 -7.56 13.96
CA THR A 62 -5.64 -8.48 13.07
C THR A 62 -5.92 -8.13 11.60
N TYR A 63 -7.18 -7.99 11.20
CA TYR A 63 -7.51 -7.66 9.81
C TYR A 63 -7.10 -6.25 9.40
N LEU A 64 -7.22 -5.26 10.28
CA LEU A 64 -6.73 -3.91 10.00
C LEU A 64 -5.21 -3.89 9.82
N ASN A 65 -4.47 -4.72 10.56
CA ASN A 65 -3.03 -4.86 10.34
C ASN A 65 -2.74 -5.49 8.98
N MET A 66 -3.40 -6.60 8.63
CA MET A 66 -3.27 -7.23 7.32
C MET A 66 -3.61 -6.26 6.18
N GLN A 67 -4.71 -5.51 6.30
CA GLN A 67 -5.13 -4.52 5.32
C GLN A 67 -4.13 -3.37 5.16
N ARG A 68 -3.48 -2.91 6.25
CA ARG A 68 -2.42 -1.89 6.17
C ARG A 68 -1.19 -2.40 5.41
N GLU A 69 -0.83 -3.66 5.61
CA GLU A 69 0.29 -4.30 4.90
C GLU A 69 -0.03 -4.52 3.41
N ASP A 70 -1.29 -4.84 3.09
CA ASP A 70 -1.71 -5.14 1.72
C ASP A 70 -2.12 -3.90 0.91
N ALA A 71 -2.57 -2.82 1.56
CA ALA A 71 -2.96 -1.56 0.89
C ALA A 71 -1.92 -1.03 -0.12
N PRO A 72 -0.62 -0.88 0.23
CA PRO A 72 0.38 -0.40 -0.74
C PRO A 72 0.67 -1.42 -1.86
N LYS A 73 0.47 -2.72 -1.62
CA LYS A 73 0.62 -3.75 -2.66
C LYS A 73 -0.53 -3.69 -3.67
N LEU A 74 -1.76 -3.56 -3.16
CA LEU A 74 -2.97 -3.42 -3.96
C LEU A 74 -2.95 -2.12 -4.77
N GLU A 75 -2.48 -1.02 -4.19
CA GLU A 75 -2.32 0.24 -4.93
C GLU A 75 -1.38 0.08 -6.13
N LYS A 76 -0.22 -0.57 -5.95
CA LYS A 76 0.71 -0.86 -7.05
C LYS A 76 0.12 -1.80 -8.09
N PHE A 77 -0.62 -2.81 -7.66
CA PHE A 77 -1.33 -3.74 -8.55
C PHE A 77 -2.35 -3.01 -9.43
N TYR A 78 -3.24 -2.22 -8.83
CA TYR A 78 -4.23 -1.46 -9.60
C TYR A 78 -3.61 -0.37 -10.49
N ALA A 79 -2.49 0.23 -10.05
CA ALA A 79 -1.76 1.16 -10.90
C ALA A 79 -1.20 0.47 -12.16
N GLU A 80 -0.65 -0.74 -12.03
CA GLU A 80 -0.21 -1.54 -13.18
C GLU A 80 -1.36 -1.89 -14.13
N GLU A 81 -2.52 -2.30 -13.59
CA GLU A 81 -3.70 -2.62 -14.41
C GLU A 81 -4.22 -1.39 -15.18
N ARG A 82 -4.20 -0.20 -14.56
CA ARG A 82 -4.54 1.06 -15.26
C ARG A 82 -3.57 1.38 -16.39
N ILE A 83 -2.27 1.15 -16.17
CA ILE A 83 -1.26 1.35 -17.20
C ILE A 83 -1.46 0.37 -18.35
N LYS A 84 -1.72 -0.91 -18.08
CA LYS A 84 -2.02 -1.91 -19.11
C LYS A 84 -3.21 -1.50 -19.96
N ALA A 85 -4.28 -1.01 -19.32
CA ALA A 85 -5.46 -0.50 -20.02
C ALA A 85 -5.11 0.71 -20.90
N ALA A 86 -4.35 1.68 -20.37
CA ALA A 86 -3.93 2.86 -21.14
C ALA A 86 -2.99 2.51 -22.30
N LEU A 87 -2.06 1.56 -22.12
CA LEU A 87 -1.16 1.11 -23.18
C LEU A 87 -1.87 0.31 -24.28
N ALA A 88 -2.98 -0.37 -23.93
CA ALA A 88 -3.79 -1.09 -24.91
C ALA A 88 -4.39 -0.17 -25.98
N GLU A 89 -4.70 1.09 -25.64
CA GLU A 89 -5.15 2.11 -26.59
C GLU A 89 -4.09 2.44 -27.66
N TYR A 90 -2.81 2.28 -27.32
CA TYR A 90 -1.67 2.48 -28.21
C TYR A 90 -1.11 1.17 -28.77
N HIS A 91 -1.80 0.03 -28.60
CA HIS A 91 -1.32 -1.28 -29.04
C HIS A 91 0.10 -1.61 -28.54
N PHE A 92 0.41 -1.26 -27.28
CA PHE A 92 1.70 -1.51 -26.67
C PHE A 92 1.57 -2.34 -25.40
N ASP A 93 2.52 -3.25 -25.18
CA ASP A 93 2.52 -4.13 -24.01
C ASP A 93 3.28 -3.51 -22.83
N TYR A 94 2.83 -3.82 -21.61
CA TYR A 94 3.43 -3.29 -20.39
C TYR A 94 4.89 -3.74 -20.16
N ALA A 95 5.23 -4.99 -20.46
CA ALA A 95 6.57 -5.53 -20.25
C ALA A 95 7.66 -4.82 -21.10
N PRO A 96 7.50 -4.65 -22.44
CA PRO A 96 8.46 -3.88 -23.23
C PRO A 96 8.47 -2.40 -22.83
N PHE A 97 7.31 -1.78 -22.58
CA PHE A 97 7.21 -0.40 -22.08
C PHE A 97 8.07 -0.18 -20.84
N ARG A 98 7.90 -1.03 -19.82
CA ARG A 98 8.60 -0.87 -18.55
C ARG A 98 10.11 -1.10 -18.68
N ASN A 99 10.51 -2.05 -19.54
CA ASN A 99 11.91 -2.31 -19.83
C ASN A 99 12.57 -1.11 -20.53
N MET A 100 11.90 -0.50 -21.51
CA MET A 100 12.42 0.69 -22.20
C MET A 100 12.57 1.89 -21.26
N LEU A 101 11.58 2.14 -20.40
CA LEU A 101 11.70 3.18 -19.37
C LEU A 101 12.89 2.95 -18.43
N ALA A 102 13.14 1.69 -18.06
CA ALA A 102 14.27 1.34 -17.21
C ALA A 102 15.63 1.54 -17.91
N LYS A 103 15.73 1.24 -19.21
CA LYS A 103 16.91 1.53 -20.05
C LYS A 103 17.16 3.02 -20.19
N ALA A 104 16.09 3.80 -20.40
CA ALA A 104 16.13 5.26 -20.49
C ALA A 104 16.41 5.97 -19.15
N HIS A 105 16.61 5.21 -18.06
CA HIS A 105 16.77 5.73 -16.69
C HIS A 105 15.60 6.64 -16.23
N VAL A 106 14.39 6.40 -16.74
CA VAL A 106 13.16 7.10 -16.32
C VAL A 106 12.56 6.39 -15.11
N LEU A 107 12.90 6.90 -13.92
CA LEU A 107 12.54 6.33 -12.61
C LEU A 107 11.14 6.74 -12.13
N LEU A 108 10.13 6.58 -12.99
CA LEU A 108 8.73 6.83 -12.60
C LEU A 108 8.10 5.57 -12.02
N ASP A 109 7.43 5.71 -10.87
CA ASP A 109 6.65 4.64 -10.25
C ASP A 109 5.35 4.38 -11.02
N ASN A 110 4.84 3.14 -10.94
CA ASN A 110 3.57 2.79 -11.59
C ASN A 110 2.41 3.68 -11.12
N VAL A 111 2.41 4.11 -9.86
CA VAL A 111 1.38 5.03 -9.34
C VAL A 111 1.41 6.35 -10.11
N VAL A 112 2.60 6.95 -10.28
CA VAL A 112 2.78 8.21 -11.01
C VAL A 112 2.45 8.05 -12.49
N ILE A 113 2.93 6.97 -13.14
CA ILE A 113 2.60 6.69 -14.55
C ILE A 113 1.09 6.53 -14.73
N SER A 114 0.40 5.84 -13.80
CA SER A 114 -1.04 5.69 -13.85
C SER A 114 -1.79 7.01 -13.66
N GLN A 115 -1.23 7.94 -12.88
CA GLN A 115 -1.79 9.29 -12.72
C GLN A 115 -1.59 10.12 -13.98
N LEU A 116 -0.41 10.05 -14.61
CA LEU A 116 -0.16 10.69 -15.91
C LEU A 116 -1.15 10.19 -16.97
N ALA A 117 -1.38 8.87 -17.05
CA ALA A 117 -2.35 8.30 -17.98
C ALA A 117 -3.78 8.84 -17.79
N VAL A 118 -4.19 9.17 -16.55
CA VAL A 118 -5.54 9.67 -16.25
C VAL A 118 -5.66 11.18 -16.40
N TYR A 119 -4.70 11.94 -15.88
CA TYR A 119 -4.80 13.40 -15.76
C TYR A 119 -4.05 14.15 -16.87
N GLU A 120 -3.02 13.55 -17.45
CA GLU A 120 -2.16 14.16 -18.47
C GLU A 120 -1.94 13.20 -19.65
N PRO A 121 -2.98 12.95 -20.46
CA PRO A 121 -2.91 11.96 -21.53
C PRO A 121 -1.84 12.32 -22.58
N GLU A 122 -1.59 13.59 -22.84
CA GLU A 122 -0.53 14.04 -23.76
C GLU A 122 0.87 13.71 -23.24
N SER A 123 1.13 13.96 -21.95
CA SER A 123 2.38 13.57 -21.28
C SER A 123 2.58 12.06 -21.35
N PHE A 124 1.54 11.28 -21.04
CA PHE A 124 1.59 9.82 -21.12
C PHE A 124 1.86 9.34 -22.55
N LYS A 125 1.19 9.93 -23.55
CA LYS A 125 1.36 9.64 -24.97
C LYS A 125 2.80 9.87 -25.42
N SER A 126 3.43 10.98 -25.02
CA SER A 126 4.84 11.25 -25.37
C SER A 126 5.81 10.20 -24.82
N LEU A 127 5.58 9.70 -23.59
CA LEU A 127 6.35 8.58 -23.02
C LEU A 127 6.15 7.28 -23.80
N VAL A 128 4.92 6.99 -24.23
CA VAL A 128 4.63 5.81 -25.05
C VAL A 128 5.33 5.90 -26.40
N MET A 129 5.25 7.03 -27.09
CA MET A 129 5.93 7.22 -28.39
C MET A 129 7.46 7.10 -28.26
N LEU A 130 8.05 7.69 -27.21
CA LEU A 130 9.47 7.53 -26.90
C LEU A 130 9.87 6.07 -26.70
N THR A 131 9.13 5.34 -25.86
CA THR A 131 9.44 3.94 -25.55
C THR A 131 9.19 3.01 -26.72
N LYS A 132 8.21 3.28 -27.59
CA LYS A 132 8.02 2.56 -28.85
C LYS A 132 9.20 2.76 -29.80
N GLN A 133 9.67 3.99 -29.97
CA GLN A 133 10.84 4.28 -30.80
C GLN A 133 12.09 3.56 -30.29
N MET A 134 12.35 3.63 -28.98
CA MET A 134 13.44 2.89 -28.36
C MET A 134 13.30 1.37 -28.52
N ALA A 135 12.09 0.83 -28.46
CA ALA A 135 11.85 -0.60 -28.63
C ALA A 135 12.12 -1.06 -30.07
N VAL A 136 11.77 -0.25 -31.07
CA VAL A 136 12.10 -0.52 -32.48
C VAL A 136 13.61 -0.52 -32.70
N GLU A 137 14.34 0.44 -32.11
CA GLU A 137 15.81 0.50 -32.17
C GLU A 137 16.50 -0.65 -31.43
N ASP A 138 15.91 -1.13 -30.33
CA ASP A 138 16.36 -2.34 -29.61
C ASP A 138 16.04 -3.65 -30.37
N GLY A 139 15.37 -3.57 -31.53
CA GLY A 139 15.02 -4.71 -32.37
C GLY A 139 13.80 -5.51 -31.88
N ARG A 140 12.93 -4.92 -31.05
CA ARG A 140 11.70 -5.56 -30.57
C ARG A 140 10.55 -5.33 -31.54
N PRO A 141 9.70 -6.34 -31.78
CA PRO A 141 8.52 -6.16 -32.62
C PRO A 141 7.49 -5.28 -31.88
N VAL A 142 7.19 -4.10 -32.45
CA VAL A 142 6.20 -3.15 -31.94
C VAL A 142 5.39 -2.60 -33.12
N VAL A 143 4.10 -2.31 -32.88
CA VAL A 143 3.25 -1.62 -33.87
C VAL A 143 3.70 -0.16 -33.99
N THR A 144 4.19 0.20 -35.17
CA THR A 144 4.69 1.53 -35.49
C THR A 144 3.54 2.49 -35.80
N ASP A 145 3.53 3.64 -35.11
CA ASP A 145 2.58 4.73 -35.36
C ASP A 145 3.27 5.87 -36.13
N GLU A 146 2.52 6.68 -36.88
CA GLU A 146 3.07 7.80 -37.65
C GLU A 146 3.78 8.84 -36.77
N GLU A 147 3.22 9.10 -35.59
CA GLU A 147 3.76 10.07 -34.63
C GLU A 147 5.10 9.65 -34.01
N GLN A 148 5.36 8.34 -33.99
CA GLN A 148 6.62 7.78 -33.50
C GLN A 148 7.81 8.26 -34.33
N MET A 149 7.61 8.51 -35.63
CA MET A 149 8.67 8.93 -36.56
C MET A 149 9.26 10.31 -36.23
N ASN A 150 8.53 11.13 -35.46
CA ASN A 150 8.97 12.45 -35.05
C ASN A 150 9.85 12.43 -33.79
N VAL A 151 10.00 11.27 -33.14
CA VAL A 151 10.79 11.13 -31.92
C VAL A 151 12.25 10.87 -32.27
N HIS A 152 13.13 11.77 -31.83
CA HIS A 152 14.57 11.58 -31.90
C HIS A 152 15.10 10.96 -30.61
N THR A 153 15.79 9.83 -30.73
CA THR A 153 16.43 9.10 -29.63
C THR A 153 17.95 9.17 -29.77
N ASP A 154 18.62 9.49 -28.66
CA ASP A 154 20.08 9.45 -28.59
C ASP A 154 20.55 8.08 -28.09
N GLN A 155 21.74 7.65 -28.53
CA GLN A 155 22.35 6.40 -28.05
C GLN A 155 22.58 6.37 -26.53
N SER A 156 22.67 7.56 -25.90
CA SER A 156 22.80 7.71 -24.44
C SER A 156 21.59 7.19 -23.66
N LEU A 157 20.43 7.06 -24.31
CA LEU A 157 19.20 6.53 -23.69
C LEU A 157 19.23 5.00 -23.52
N PHE A 158 20.15 4.29 -24.18
CA PHE A 158 20.27 2.84 -24.08
C PHE A 158 21.23 2.43 -22.96
N GLY A 159 20.80 2.64 -21.71
CA GLY A 159 21.52 2.21 -20.52
C GLY A 159 21.18 0.78 -20.09
N THR A 160 22.04 0.18 -19.27
CA THR A 160 21.66 -1.01 -18.50
C THR A 160 20.69 -0.58 -17.38
N PRO A 161 19.52 -1.24 -17.22
CA PRO A 161 18.60 -0.93 -16.13
C PRO A 161 19.29 -0.95 -14.77
N PHE A 162 18.96 0.01 -13.90
CA PHE A 162 19.48 0.01 -12.53
C PHE A 162 19.04 -1.25 -11.78
N GLU A 163 19.95 -1.80 -10.98
CA GLU A 163 19.63 -2.95 -10.13
C GLU A 163 18.52 -2.59 -9.14
N HIS A 164 17.55 -3.49 -8.97
CA HIS A 164 16.55 -3.34 -7.93
C HIS A 164 17.20 -3.45 -6.54
N SER A 165 16.66 -2.73 -5.56
CA SER A 165 17.10 -2.86 -4.18
C SER A 165 16.96 -4.31 -3.71
N LYS A 166 17.98 -4.82 -3.02
CA LYS A 166 17.96 -6.17 -2.46
C LYS A 166 16.85 -6.26 -1.41
N VAL A 167 15.81 -7.03 -1.71
CA VAL A 167 14.74 -7.31 -0.76
C VAL A 167 15.15 -8.48 0.12
N PHE A 168 15.39 -8.21 1.40
CA PHE A 168 15.59 -9.26 2.39
C PHE A 168 14.22 -9.82 2.81
N PRO A 169 14.00 -11.14 2.81
CA PRO A 169 12.73 -11.71 3.27
C PRO A 169 12.47 -11.33 4.73
N ARG A 170 11.20 -11.36 5.16
CA ARG A 170 10.87 -11.09 6.56
C ARG A 170 10.87 -12.39 7.35
N GLY A 171 11.85 -12.58 8.22
CA GLY A 171 11.83 -13.66 9.21
C GLY A 171 13.22 -14.11 9.66
N ALA A 172 13.34 -14.55 10.91
CA ALA A 172 14.61 -15.00 11.45
C ALA A 172 15.12 -16.29 10.77
N ALA A 173 14.20 -17.20 10.42
CA ALA A 173 14.56 -18.50 9.83
C ALA A 173 15.07 -18.39 8.39
N GLU A 174 14.56 -17.45 7.60
CA GLU A 174 14.97 -17.27 6.21
C GLU A 174 16.22 -16.38 6.10
N ASN A 175 16.34 -15.35 6.95
CA ASN A 175 17.46 -14.40 6.89
C ASN A 175 18.76 -14.89 7.54
N HIS A 176 18.68 -15.75 8.56
CA HIS A 176 19.83 -16.14 9.38
C HIS A 176 20.24 -17.60 9.17
N GLN A 177 20.13 -18.10 7.94
CA GLN A 177 20.67 -19.43 7.61
C GLN A 177 22.20 -19.48 7.75
N LYS A 178 22.88 -18.35 7.57
CA LYS A 178 24.32 -18.21 7.73
C LYS A 178 24.62 -17.42 9.00
N PRO A 179 25.45 -17.94 9.93
CA PRO A 179 25.90 -17.14 11.07
C PRO A 179 26.68 -15.91 10.57
N PRO A 180 26.65 -14.77 11.30
CA PRO A 180 27.41 -13.60 10.91
C PRO A 180 28.90 -13.96 10.85
N ARG A 181 29.56 -13.57 9.76
CA ARG A 181 31.01 -13.71 9.63
C ARG A 181 31.68 -12.81 10.68
N PRO A 182 32.78 -13.26 11.33
CA PRO A 182 33.58 -12.37 12.15
C PRO A 182 34.14 -11.20 11.31
N LEU A 183 34.05 -9.98 11.85
CA LEU A 183 34.62 -8.78 11.24
C LEU A 183 36.14 -8.92 11.10
N LYS A 184 36.68 -8.42 9.99
CA LYS A 184 38.14 -8.34 9.84
C LYS A 184 38.67 -7.21 10.73
N ILE A 185 39.93 -7.30 11.15
CA ILE A 185 40.61 -6.25 11.93
C ILE A 185 40.57 -4.88 11.22
N THR A 186 40.52 -4.87 9.88
CA THR A 186 40.43 -3.66 9.05
C THR A 186 39.04 -3.01 9.03
N GLU A 187 38.00 -3.71 9.48
CA GLU A 187 36.60 -3.26 9.50
C GLU A 187 36.17 -2.70 10.88
N TYR A 188 37.09 -2.69 11.86
CA TYR A 188 36.95 -2.00 13.14
C TYR A 188 37.42 -0.54 13.02
#